data_AF-A0A1G6RDP1-F1
#
_entry.id   AF-A0A1G6RDP1-F1
#
_cell.length_a   1.000
_cell.length_b   1.000
_cell.length_c   1.000
_cell.angle_alpha   90.00
_cell.angle_beta   90.00
_cell.angle_gamma   90.00
#
_symmetry.space_group_name_H-M   'P 1'
#
loop_
_entity.id
_entity.type
_entity.pdbx_description
1 polymer ?
#
loop_
_entity_poly.entity_id
_entity_poly.type
_entity_poly.pdbx_seq_one_letter_code
_entity_poly.pdbx_strand_id
1 'polypeptide(L)'
;MTESSVFVPLAEAQSFAPVAWPVRADVFADEVLGESGAVPGPCRDVTVAPADRPPVLRQGAVHPSVREVQRKLNAFHRYRVDNGETGLPHAPLVPDCVYGTRTRDAVKAFQVVALPGQPKEHDGKVGTNTWPHLDSIAVGSDGAAEVTVAACRFTDASGRAINWSHIIGLHGTAVDVEISVSGLPVAAMPAVIVAQIAAHPPNLVTPPGGAPIRVDVSNTGADPADPSRIRYRSSRPLRELAPLLFGGGSSVATVGRRGATSDGEFRGNLDALHRGAATQPLSAGSRTADEFQEAPDAFDLFRAGGVHVLEVRAAPRTHWRAPVRQRRLGRSPARFFYYSGHGLSSSGMLAIDTQGKQCGQSGSAFENWLGPAEILPLWTKGASPDVLIIAGCSMLKINLGEHLFMKKPLVGPGLAWSQLLSNRAGGLTALLGYGGRAPCDKPNGDRIAAAMARRIQSGATAFAQDWLTVNGDNNADNAAAIDVQGFWWIESKTFGGYQIRGPLKLP
;
A
#
# COMPACT_ATOMS: atom_id res chain seq x y z
N MET A 1 -31.42 44.16 -27.42
CA MET A 1 -30.30 43.35 -27.95
C MET A 1 -30.37 42.02 -27.22
N THR A 2 -31.01 41.05 -27.86
CA THR A 2 -31.34 39.74 -27.33
C THR A 2 -30.43 38.73 -28.03
N GLU A 3 -29.41 38.23 -27.33
CA GLU A 3 -28.57 37.17 -27.86
C GLU A 3 -29.19 35.81 -27.53
N SER A 4 -29.71 35.18 -28.58
CA SER A 4 -30.15 33.79 -28.60
C SER A 4 -28.93 32.86 -28.67
N SER A 5 -28.71 32.08 -27.62
CA SER A 5 -27.77 30.96 -27.64
C SER A 5 -28.38 29.77 -28.38
N VAL A 6 -27.86 29.51 -29.58
CA VAL A 6 -28.19 28.35 -30.42
C VAL A 6 -27.57 27.09 -29.81
N PHE A 7 -28.41 26.09 -29.56
CA PHE A 7 -28.02 24.72 -29.19
C PHE A 7 -27.40 24.03 -30.43
N VAL A 8 -26.15 23.60 -30.34
CA VAL A 8 -25.50 22.73 -31.34
C VAL A 8 -25.57 21.28 -30.82
N PRO A 9 -26.13 20.32 -31.57
CA PRO A 9 -26.17 18.93 -31.15
C PRO A 9 -24.79 18.28 -31.30
N LEU A 10 -24.41 17.48 -30.30
CA LEU A 10 -23.21 16.64 -30.33
C LEU A 10 -23.28 15.65 -31.50
N ALA A 11 -22.29 15.76 -32.38
CA ALA A 11 -22.06 14.86 -33.50
C ALA A 11 -21.64 13.46 -33.03
N GLU A 12 -22.02 12.48 -33.85
CA GLU A 12 -21.77 11.05 -33.74
C GLU A 12 -20.30 10.70 -33.42
N ALA A 13 -20.11 9.80 -32.47
CA ALA A 13 -18.85 9.14 -32.24
C ALA A 13 -18.52 8.23 -33.45
N GLN A 14 -17.63 8.71 -34.31
CA GLN A 14 -17.02 7.91 -35.35
C GLN A 14 -16.19 6.79 -34.71
N SER A 15 -16.53 5.55 -35.05
CA SER A 15 -15.72 4.39 -34.69
C SER A 15 -14.40 4.44 -35.46
N PHE A 16 -13.30 4.52 -34.73
CA PHE A 16 -11.98 4.31 -35.31
C PHE A 16 -11.78 2.82 -35.54
N ALA A 17 -11.89 2.39 -36.79
CA ALA A 17 -11.36 1.10 -37.23
C ALA A 17 -9.83 1.09 -37.03
N PRO A 18 -9.23 -0.03 -36.62
CA PRO A 18 -7.78 -0.11 -36.45
C PRO A 18 -7.07 0.06 -37.79
N VAL A 19 -6.16 1.03 -37.84
CA VAL A 19 -5.23 1.25 -38.95
C VAL A 19 -4.29 0.05 -39.01
N ALA A 20 -4.47 -0.81 -40.02
CA ALA A 20 -3.55 -1.89 -40.33
C ALA A 20 -2.25 -1.31 -40.90
N TRP A 21 -1.16 -1.50 -40.17
CA TRP A 21 0.19 -1.23 -40.64
C TRP A 21 0.62 -2.36 -41.58
N PRO A 22 1.11 -2.08 -42.81
CA PRO A 22 1.72 -3.11 -43.64
C PRO A 22 3.13 -3.37 -43.11
N VAL A 23 3.25 -4.36 -42.21
CA VAL A 23 4.56 -4.93 -41.91
C VAL A 23 4.90 -5.86 -43.08
N ARG A 24 5.85 -5.43 -43.92
CA ARG A 24 6.56 -6.33 -44.85
C ARG A 24 7.35 -7.33 -44.01
N ALA A 25 6.76 -8.49 -43.78
CA ALA A 25 7.41 -9.66 -43.23
C ALA A 25 7.73 -10.63 -44.37
N ASP A 26 8.60 -10.20 -45.28
CA ASP A 26 9.14 -11.09 -46.30
C ASP A 26 10.66 -10.94 -46.30
N VAL A 27 11.34 -12.09 -46.31
CA VAL A 27 12.79 -12.29 -46.37
C VAL A 27 13.49 -12.24 -45.00
N PHE A 28 13.47 -13.38 -44.30
CA PHE A 28 14.56 -14.02 -43.50
C PHE A 28 13.97 -14.87 -42.36
N ALA A 29 13.27 -15.96 -42.67
CA ALA A 29 13.05 -17.08 -41.76
C ALA A 29 12.42 -18.26 -42.52
N ASP A 30 13.23 -18.99 -43.27
CA ASP A 30 12.86 -20.33 -43.71
C ASP A 30 14.12 -21.18 -43.82
N GLU A 31 14.75 -21.42 -42.67
CA GLU A 31 15.69 -22.53 -42.49
C GLU A 31 15.48 -23.17 -41.12
N VAL A 32 14.81 -24.33 -41.16
CA VAL A 32 14.93 -25.47 -40.24
C VAL A 32 14.39 -25.29 -38.81
N LEU A 33 13.06 -25.23 -38.67
CA LEU A 33 12.37 -25.97 -37.60
C LEU A 33 11.66 -27.17 -38.23
N GLY A 34 12.45 -28.15 -38.68
CA GLY A 34 11.91 -29.45 -39.05
C GLY A 34 11.11 -29.99 -37.88
N GLU A 35 9.87 -30.43 -38.15
CA GLU A 35 9.11 -31.27 -37.23
C GLU A 35 10.04 -32.37 -36.74
N SER A 36 10.51 -32.23 -35.49
CA SER A 36 11.29 -33.25 -34.81
C SER A 36 10.36 -34.46 -34.69
N GLY A 37 10.40 -35.35 -35.68
CA GLY A 37 9.81 -36.68 -35.61
C GLY A 37 10.38 -37.34 -34.38
N ALA A 38 9.65 -37.24 -33.26
CA ALA A 38 10.09 -37.76 -31.98
C ALA A 38 10.28 -39.25 -32.17
N VAL A 39 11.53 -39.68 -32.31
CA VAL A 39 11.88 -41.10 -32.45
C VAL A 39 11.24 -41.79 -31.25
N PRO A 40 10.24 -42.68 -31.46
CA PRO A 40 9.57 -43.33 -30.34
C PRO A 40 10.62 -44.13 -29.58
N GLY A 41 10.96 -43.69 -28.38
CA GLY A 41 11.87 -44.43 -27.51
C GLY A 41 11.30 -45.82 -27.20
N PRO A 42 12.13 -46.78 -26.75
CA PRO A 42 11.71 -48.14 -26.40
C PRO A 42 10.63 -48.24 -25.32
N CYS A 43 10.31 -47.15 -24.62
CA CYS A 43 9.33 -47.13 -23.55
C CYS A 43 8.10 -46.28 -23.88
N ARG A 44 6.94 -46.63 -23.32
CA ARG A 44 5.72 -45.83 -23.40
C ARG A 44 5.90 -44.49 -22.68
N ASP A 45 5.25 -43.45 -23.20
CA ASP A 45 5.22 -42.13 -22.56
C ASP A 45 4.24 -42.13 -21.40
N VAL A 46 4.69 -42.61 -20.24
CA VAL A 46 3.88 -42.70 -19.02
C VAL A 46 4.57 -41.94 -17.90
N THR A 47 3.79 -41.14 -17.16
CA THR A 47 4.24 -40.51 -15.93
C THR A 47 4.42 -41.58 -14.86
N VAL A 48 5.60 -41.62 -14.24
CA VAL A 48 5.92 -42.57 -13.16
C VAL A 48 5.76 -41.86 -11.82
N ALA A 49 4.91 -42.38 -10.94
CA ALA A 49 4.76 -41.82 -9.61
C ALA A 49 6.08 -41.93 -8.82
N PRO A 50 6.40 -41.00 -7.90
CA PRO A 50 7.66 -41.03 -7.15
C PRO A 50 7.95 -42.37 -6.44
N ALA A 51 6.92 -43.06 -5.94
CA ALA A 51 7.04 -44.36 -5.27
C ALA A 51 7.42 -45.52 -6.21
N ASP A 52 7.13 -45.38 -7.51
CA ASP A 52 7.36 -46.40 -8.54
C ASP A 52 8.67 -46.16 -9.32
N ARG A 53 9.40 -45.09 -8.99
CA ARG A 53 10.68 -44.78 -9.65
C ARG A 53 11.75 -45.77 -9.19
N PRO A 54 12.65 -46.22 -10.09
CA PRO A 54 13.83 -46.96 -9.68
C PRO A 54 14.63 -46.17 -8.63
N PRO A 55 15.15 -46.81 -7.56
CA PRO A 55 15.88 -46.11 -6.50
C PRO A 55 17.08 -45.32 -7.02
N VAL A 56 17.74 -45.83 -8.06
CA VAL A 56 18.86 -45.15 -8.75
C VAL A 56 18.73 -45.37 -10.26
N LEU A 57 18.77 -44.29 -11.04
CA LEU A 57 19.00 -44.33 -12.48
C LEU A 57 20.48 -44.07 -12.78
N ARG A 58 21.05 -44.89 -13.68
CA ARG A 58 22.45 -44.78 -14.12
C ARG A 58 22.58 -45.19 -15.58
N GLN A 59 23.77 -44.98 -16.15
CA GLN A 59 24.06 -45.35 -17.53
C GLN A 59 23.63 -46.79 -17.86
N GLY A 60 22.94 -46.96 -19.00
CA GLY A 60 22.38 -48.22 -19.47
C GLY A 60 20.94 -48.51 -19.01
N ALA A 61 20.39 -47.72 -18.07
CA ALA A 61 18.99 -47.85 -17.68
C ALA A 61 18.04 -47.50 -18.84
N VAL A 62 16.97 -48.29 -18.99
CA VAL A 62 15.87 -48.01 -19.92
C VAL A 62 14.57 -48.02 -19.13
N HIS A 63 14.00 -46.83 -18.88
CA HIS A 63 12.81 -46.68 -18.02
C HIS A 63 12.06 -45.38 -18.32
N PRO A 64 10.71 -45.31 -18.21
CA PRO A 64 9.96 -44.06 -18.37
C PRO A 64 10.44 -42.92 -17.46
N SER A 65 10.96 -43.22 -16.26
CA SER A 65 11.57 -42.19 -15.39
C SER A 65 12.82 -41.53 -16.00
N VAL A 66 13.56 -42.20 -16.90
CA VAL A 66 14.68 -41.57 -17.62
C VAL A 66 14.17 -40.48 -18.57
N ARG A 67 13.04 -40.72 -19.23
CA ARG A 67 12.37 -39.73 -20.09
C ARG A 67 12.00 -38.48 -19.29
N GLU A 68 11.47 -38.66 -18.08
CA GLU A 68 11.16 -37.56 -17.16
C GLU A 68 12.42 -36.75 -16.80
N VAL A 69 13.52 -37.43 -16.45
CA VAL A 69 14.82 -36.78 -16.20
C VAL A 69 15.27 -35.98 -17.41
N GLN A 70 15.26 -36.57 -18.61
CA GLN A 70 15.67 -35.90 -19.85
C GLN A 70 14.83 -34.64 -20.11
N ARG A 71 13.50 -34.71 -19.94
CA ARG A 71 12.61 -33.55 -20.07
C ARG A 71 12.93 -32.44 -19.08
N LYS A 72 13.10 -32.78 -17.80
CA LYS A 72 13.45 -31.81 -16.74
C LYS A 72 14.82 -31.16 -16.97
N LEU A 73 15.82 -31.94 -17.40
CA LEU A 73 17.14 -31.41 -17.76
C LEU A 73 17.09 -30.50 -18.98
N ASN A 74 16.27 -30.83 -20.00
CA ASN A 74 16.07 -29.95 -21.15
C ASN A 74 15.41 -28.63 -20.76
N ALA A 75 14.38 -28.71 -19.92
CA ALA A 75 13.70 -27.54 -19.38
C ALA A 75 14.68 -26.64 -18.60
N PHE A 76 15.47 -27.25 -17.71
CA PHE A 76 16.52 -26.56 -16.97
C PHE A 76 17.61 -25.97 -17.88
N HIS A 77 18.08 -26.73 -18.88
CA HIS A 77 19.04 -26.26 -19.87
C HIS A 77 18.52 -25.01 -20.59
N ARG A 78 17.29 -25.06 -21.11
CA ARG A 78 16.68 -23.93 -21.81
C ARG A 78 16.52 -22.71 -20.91
N TYR A 79 16.03 -22.89 -19.68
CA TYR A 79 15.95 -21.80 -18.71
C TYR A 79 17.30 -21.09 -18.53
N ARG A 80 18.39 -21.86 -18.38
CA ARG A 80 19.74 -21.30 -18.20
C ARG A 80 20.21 -20.54 -19.43
N VAL A 81 20.08 -21.14 -20.62
CA VAL A 81 20.46 -20.49 -21.88
C VAL A 81 19.69 -19.18 -22.09
N ASP A 82 18.38 -19.19 -21.85
CA ASP A 82 17.52 -18.00 -22.01
C ASP A 82 17.83 -16.90 -20.97
N ASN A 83 18.49 -17.23 -19.86
CA ASN A 83 19.00 -16.28 -18.87
C ASN A 83 20.49 -15.91 -19.09
N GLY A 84 21.08 -16.33 -20.22
CA GLY A 84 22.47 -16.01 -20.56
C GLY A 84 23.52 -16.84 -19.80
N GLU A 85 23.11 -17.93 -19.15
CA GLU A 85 24.01 -18.84 -18.46
C GLU A 85 24.47 -20.00 -19.36
N THR A 86 25.57 -20.64 -19.00
CA THR A 86 26.02 -21.87 -19.66
C THR A 86 24.99 -22.99 -19.48
N GLY A 87 24.42 -23.49 -20.58
CA GLY A 87 23.51 -24.62 -20.57
C GLY A 87 24.17 -25.93 -20.11
N LEU A 88 23.37 -26.98 -19.90
CA LEU A 88 23.88 -28.33 -19.64
C LEU A 88 24.62 -28.90 -20.87
N PRO A 89 25.75 -29.60 -20.71
CA PRO A 89 26.46 -30.22 -21.81
C PRO A 89 25.60 -31.30 -22.49
N HIS A 90 25.71 -31.39 -23.81
CA HIS A 90 24.99 -32.36 -24.66
C HIS A 90 23.45 -32.24 -24.64
N ALA A 91 22.88 -31.19 -24.03
CA ALA A 91 21.48 -30.86 -24.13
C ALA A 91 21.21 -29.92 -25.34
N PRO A 92 19.99 -29.94 -25.93
CA PRO A 92 18.84 -30.75 -25.52
C PRO A 92 19.02 -32.26 -25.76
N LEU A 93 18.60 -33.05 -24.78
CA LEU A 93 18.58 -34.52 -24.80
C LEU A 93 17.35 -35.02 -25.55
N VAL A 94 17.46 -36.18 -26.20
CA VAL A 94 16.30 -36.87 -26.77
C VAL A 94 15.56 -37.59 -25.62
N PRO A 95 14.25 -37.33 -25.39
CA PRO A 95 13.48 -37.97 -24.32
C PRO A 95 13.06 -39.41 -24.71
N ASP A 96 14.04 -40.28 -24.93
CA ASP A 96 13.89 -41.64 -25.47
C ASP A 96 13.82 -42.74 -24.40
N CYS A 97 13.84 -42.37 -23.11
CA CYS A 97 13.89 -43.31 -21.98
C CYS A 97 15.22 -44.06 -21.81
N VAL A 98 16.27 -43.75 -22.58
CA VAL A 98 17.57 -44.43 -22.52
C VAL A 98 18.59 -43.56 -21.81
N TYR A 99 19.13 -44.06 -20.70
CA TYR A 99 20.13 -43.35 -19.92
C TYR A 99 21.51 -43.55 -20.55
N GLY A 100 21.79 -42.83 -21.64
CA GLY A 100 23.07 -42.87 -22.34
C GLY A 100 24.16 -41.99 -21.69
N THR A 101 25.34 -41.95 -22.34
CA THR A 101 26.47 -41.10 -21.94
C THR A 101 26.08 -39.62 -21.86
N ARG A 102 25.31 -39.11 -22.83
CA ARG A 102 24.84 -37.72 -22.85
C ARG A 102 23.97 -37.38 -21.63
N THR A 103 23.02 -38.26 -21.28
CA THR A 103 22.17 -38.09 -20.10
C THR A 103 23.00 -38.09 -18.82
N ARG A 104 23.95 -39.02 -18.67
CA ARG A 104 24.89 -39.06 -17.53
C ARG A 104 25.65 -37.76 -17.35
N ASP A 105 26.21 -37.23 -18.44
CA ASP A 105 27.04 -36.03 -18.40
C ASP A 105 26.19 -34.77 -18.10
N ALA A 106 24.98 -34.70 -18.65
CA ALA A 106 24.00 -33.66 -18.31
C ALA A 106 23.55 -33.75 -16.84
N VAL A 107 23.29 -34.95 -16.30
CA VAL A 107 22.95 -35.14 -14.88
C VAL A 107 24.12 -34.73 -13.99
N LYS A 108 25.36 -35.11 -14.34
CA LYS A 108 26.54 -34.71 -13.58
C LYS A 108 26.68 -33.19 -13.53
N ALA A 109 26.53 -32.51 -14.67
CA ALA A 109 26.56 -31.04 -14.73
C ALA A 109 25.40 -30.40 -13.93
N PHE A 110 24.20 -30.98 -13.97
CA PHE A 110 23.08 -30.54 -13.14
C PHE A 110 23.39 -30.68 -11.65
N GLN A 111 23.96 -31.81 -11.21
CA GLN A 111 24.34 -32.05 -9.82
C GLN A 111 25.37 -31.04 -9.32
N VAL A 112 26.33 -30.64 -10.15
CA VAL A 112 27.30 -29.58 -9.81
C VAL A 112 26.60 -28.27 -9.44
N VAL A 113 25.51 -27.93 -10.13
CA VAL A 113 24.73 -26.71 -9.86
C VAL A 113 23.75 -26.92 -8.70
N ALA A 114 23.00 -28.01 -8.69
CA ALA A 114 21.89 -28.24 -7.76
C ALA A 114 22.36 -28.70 -6.36
N LEU A 115 23.53 -29.34 -6.27
CA LEU A 115 24.11 -29.91 -5.04
C LEU A 115 25.49 -29.31 -4.76
N PRO A 116 25.62 -27.98 -4.57
CA PRO A 116 26.89 -27.35 -4.28
C PRO A 116 27.47 -27.88 -2.96
N GLY A 117 28.78 -28.08 -2.91
CA GLY A 117 29.47 -28.60 -1.72
C GLY A 117 29.32 -30.12 -1.49
N GLN A 118 28.65 -30.84 -2.39
CA GLN A 118 28.47 -32.30 -2.30
C GLN A 118 29.13 -33.03 -3.49
N PRO A 119 30.47 -32.95 -3.67
CA PRO A 119 31.14 -33.51 -4.84
C PRO A 119 31.00 -35.03 -4.97
N LYS A 120 30.74 -35.75 -3.87
CA LYS A 120 30.46 -37.19 -3.89
C LYS A 120 29.15 -37.53 -4.61
N GLU A 121 28.21 -36.58 -4.64
CA GLU A 121 26.93 -36.72 -5.34
C GLU A 121 27.02 -36.31 -6.81
N HIS A 122 28.16 -35.78 -7.28
CA HIS A 122 28.38 -35.38 -8.69
C HIS A 122 28.83 -36.57 -9.54
N ASP A 123 28.08 -37.67 -9.44
CA ASP A 123 28.45 -38.98 -10.00
C ASP A 123 27.71 -39.34 -11.29
N GLY A 124 26.80 -38.47 -11.76
CA GLY A 124 25.99 -38.71 -12.94
C GLY A 124 24.96 -39.81 -12.77
N LYS A 125 24.53 -40.11 -11.53
CA LYS A 125 23.42 -41.02 -11.23
C LYS A 125 22.26 -40.25 -10.61
N VAL A 126 21.03 -40.59 -10.98
CA VAL A 126 19.85 -39.99 -10.34
C VAL A 126 19.40 -40.89 -9.18
N GLY A 127 19.85 -40.58 -7.97
CA GLY A 127 19.46 -41.27 -6.74
C GLY A 127 18.68 -40.38 -5.76
N THR A 128 18.59 -40.81 -4.51
CA THR A 128 17.83 -40.17 -3.42
C THR A 128 18.10 -38.68 -3.27
N ASN A 129 19.35 -38.23 -3.47
CA ASN A 129 19.71 -36.82 -3.33
C ASN A 129 19.46 -36.00 -4.60
N THR A 130 19.42 -36.62 -5.78
CA THR A 130 19.22 -35.90 -7.06
C THR A 130 17.73 -35.74 -7.41
N TRP A 131 16.91 -36.74 -7.08
CA TRP A 131 15.47 -36.72 -7.36
C TRP A 131 14.75 -35.46 -6.82
N PRO A 132 14.93 -35.04 -5.56
CA PRO A 132 14.24 -33.85 -5.03
C PRO A 132 14.55 -32.57 -5.82
N HIS A 133 15.78 -32.41 -6.30
CA HIS A 133 16.16 -31.26 -7.11
C HIS A 133 15.53 -31.32 -8.51
N LEU A 134 15.50 -32.50 -9.13
CA LEU A 134 14.79 -32.65 -10.40
C LEU A 134 13.27 -32.41 -10.24
N ASP A 135 12.68 -32.88 -9.15
CA ASP A 135 11.26 -32.68 -8.84
C ASP A 135 10.90 -31.23 -8.55
N SER A 136 11.87 -30.42 -8.09
CA SER A 136 11.67 -28.97 -7.94
C SER A 136 11.54 -28.23 -9.28
N ILE A 137 11.98 -28.83 -10.41
CA ILE A 137 11.87 -28.21 -11.74
C ILE A 137 10.43 -28.30 -12.23
N ALA A 138 9.76 -27.15 -12.29
CA ALA A 138 8.47 -27.04 -12.96
C ALA A 138 8.70 -26.83 -14.46
N VAL A 139 8.16 -27.70 -15.30
CA VAL A 139 8.29 -27.60 -16.76
C VAL A 139 7.10 -26.79 -17.29
N GLY A 140 7.39 -25.64 -17.90
CA GLY A 140 6.42 -24.75 -18.54
C GLY A 140 5.83 -25.33 -19.83
N SER A 141 4.78 -24.69 -20.35
CA SER A 141 4.11 -25.14 -21.58
C SER A 141 4.95 -25.00 -22.84
N ASP A 142 5.97 -24.14 -22.81
CA ASP A 142 6.96 -23.99 -23.88
C ASP A 142 8.12 -24.99 -23.76
N GLY A 143 8.14 -25.82 -22.70
CA GLY A 143 9.20 -26.79 -22.43
C GLY A 143 10.43 -26.23 -21.71
N ALA A 144 10.45 -24.94 -21.33
CA ALA A 144 11.47 -24.37 -20.45
C ALA A 144 11.12 -24.64 -18.96
N ALA A 145 12.12 -24.58 -18.08
CA ALA A 145 11.84 -24.59 -16.65
C ALA A 145 11.25 -23.23 -16.24
N GLU A 146 10.25 -23.25 -15.36
CA GLU A 146 9.47 -22.09 -15.01
C GLU A 146 9.53 -21.81 -13.51
N VAL A 147 9.78 -20.56 -13.15
CA VAL A 147 9.75 -20.09 -11.77
C VAL A 147 8.37 -19.53 -11.45
N THR A 148 7.72 -20.06 -10.42
CA THR A 148 6.43 -19.53 -9.93
C THR A 148 6.65 -18.68 -8.70
N VAL A 149 6.14 -17.45 -8.72
CA VAL A 149 6.05 -16.60 -7.52
C VAL A 149 4.79 -17.00 -6.76
N ALA A 150 4.97 -17.80 -5.72
CA ALA A 150 3.88 -18.35 -4.92
C ALA A 150 3.29 -17.33 -3.95
N ALA A 151 4.11 -16.40 -3.45
CA ALA A 151 3.66 -15.33 -2.58
C ALA A 151 4.52 -14.08 -2.74
N CYS A 152 3.89 -12.91 -2.58
CA CYS A 152 4.54 -11.62 -2.48
C CYS A 152 3.86 -10.86 -1.34
N ARG A 153 4.59 -10.49 -0.29
CA ARG A 153 3.97 -9.89 0.90
C ARG A 153 4.83 -8.84 1.60
N PHE A 154 4.16 -7.90 2.25
CA PHE A 154 4.75 -7.05 3.27
C PHE A 154 4.76 -7.78 4.62
N THR A 155 5.86 -7.64 5.35
CA THR A 155 6.04 -8.21 6.68
C THR A 155 6.42 -7.13 7.69
N ASP A 156 6.23 -7.40 8.98
CA ASP A 156 6.87 -6.61 10.03
C ASP A 156 8.30 -7.11 10.32
N ALA A 157 9.00 -6.44 11.25
CA ALA A 157 10.37 -6.79 11.60
C ALA A 157 10.54 -8.23 12.13
N SER A 158 9.46 -8.84 12.64
CA SER A 158 9.46 -10.25 13.08
C SER A 158 9.25 -11.24 11.93
N GLY A 159 8.99 -10.75 10.71
CA GLY A 159 8.62 -11.57 9.55
C GLY A 159 7.14 -11.97 9.52
N ARG A 160 6.31 -11.43 10.42
CA ARG A 160 4.87 -11.68 10.39
C ARG A 160 4.23 -10.88 9.25
N ALA A 161 3.35 -11.53 8.49
CA ALA A 161 2.63 -10.88 7.41
C ALA A 161 1.75 -9.74 7.96
N ILE A 162 1.89 -8.57 7.34
CA ILE A 162 1.04 -7.41 7.62
C ILE A 162 -0.30 -7.65 6.91
N ASN A 163 -1.41 -7.36 7.58
CA ASN A 163 -2.76 -7.41 6.98
C ASN A 163 -3.28 -5.98 6.72
N TRP A 164 -4.45 -5.85 6.10
CA TRP A 164 -4.99 -4.55 5.72
C TRP A 164 -5.24 -3.58 6.89
N SER A 165 -5.55 -4.09 8.09
CA SER A 165 -5.80 -3.24 9.27
C SER A 165 -4.53 -2.71 9.93
N HIS A 166 -3.35 -3.01 9.38
CA HIS A 166 -2.08 -2.49 9.85
C HIS A 166 -1.50 -1.49 8.85
N ILE A 167 -1.03 -0.35 9.36
CA ILE A 167 -0.37 0.69 8.55
C ILE A 167 1.14 0.54 8.72
N ILE A 168 1.83 0.24 7.62
CA ILE A 168 3.29 0.22 7.53
C ILE A 168 3.80 1.63 7.84
N GLY A 169 4.74 1.79 8.76
CA GLY A 169 5.23 3.10 9.16
C GLY A 169 4.57 3.71 10.41
N LEU A 170 3.52 3.08 10.96
CA LEU A 170 2.86 3.61 12.16
C LEU A 170 3.70 3.35 13.42
N HIS A 171 4.28 2.15 13.54
CA HIS A 171 5.09 1.72 14.69
C HIS A 171 6.52 1.32 14.33
N GLY A 172 6.83 1.24 13.03
CA GLY A 172 8.15 0.89 12.53
C GLY A 172 8.62 1.91 11.50
N THR A 173 9.92 1.92 11.21
CA THR A 173 10.52 2.83 10.23
C THR A 173 10.89 2.14 8.93
N ALA A 174 10.62 0.84 8.80
CA ALA A 174 10.97 0.03 7.66
C ALA A 174 9.75 -0.60 6.98
N VAL A 175 9.94 -0.92 5.71
CA VAL A 175 9.08 -1.75 4.87
C VAL A 175 9.85 -3.03 4.59
N ASP A 176 9.34 -4.14 5.09
CA ASP A 176 9.91 -5.45 4.81
C ASP A 176 9.09 -6.11 3.71
N VAL A 177 9.76 -6.53 2.64
CA VAL A 177 9.17 -7.27 1.53
C VAL A 177 9.68 -8.69 1.56
N GLU A 178 8.78 -9.65 1.41
CA GLU A 178 9.09 -11.06 1.27
C GLU A 178 8.44 -11.64 0.00
N ILE A 179 9.23 -12.37 -0.78
CA ILE A 179 8.76 -13.09 -1.97
C ILE A 179 9.12 -14.56 -1.82
N SER A 180 8.13 -15.44 -1.97
CA SER A 180 8.32 -16.89 -1.96
C SER A 180 8.16 -17.42 -3.38
N VAL A 181 9.15 -18.19 -3.86
CA VAL A 181 9.19 -18.71 -5.23
C VAL A 181 9.50 -20.21 -5.25
N SER A 182 9.09 -20.90 -6.31
CA SER A 182 9.38 -22.31 -6.57
C SER A 182 9.64 -22.56 -8.05
N GLY A 183 9.97 -23.80 -8.42
CA GLY A 183 10.10 -24.21 -9.82
C GLY A 183 11.53 -24.46 -10.30
N LEU A 184 12.53 -24.29 -9.43
CA LEU A 184 13.93 -24.66 -9.66
C LEU A 184 14.60 -25.14 -8.36
N PRO A 185 15.73 -25.86 -8.46
CA PRO A 185 16.55 -26.18 -7.29
C PRO A 185 17.02 -24.92 -6.56
N VAL A 186 17.11 -25.00 -5.23
CA VAL A 186 17.55 -23.90 -4.36
C VAL A 186 18.84 -23.23 -4.83
N ALA A 187 19.84 -24.05 -5.18
CA ALA A 187 21.15 -23.57 -5.60
C ALA A 187 21.19 -22.98 -7.02
N ALA A 188 20.15 -23.23 -7.82
CA ALA A 188 19.99 -22.67 -9.16
C ALA A 188 19.12 -21.40 -9.16
N MET A 189 18.49 -21.07 -8.04
CA MET A 189 17.73 -19.83 -7.89
C MET A 189 18.68 -18.63 -7.79
N PRO A 190 18.37 -17.48 -8.41
CA PRO A 190 19.24 -16.31 -8.37
C PRO A 190 19.47 -15.82 -6.92
N ALA A 191 20.64 -15.26 -6.66
CA ALA A 191 20.96 -14.73 -5.33
C ALA A 191 20.09 -13.51 -4.96
N VAL A 192 19.67 -12.74 -5.96
CA VAL A 192 18.85 -11.53 -5.83
C VAL A 192 17.78 -11.54 -6.93
N ILE A 193 16.57 -11.12 -6.57
CA ILE A 193 15.49 -10.83 -7.52
C ILE A 193 15.00 -9.41 -7.28
N VAL A 194 14.27 -8.84 -8.25
CA VAL A 194 13.75 -7.48 -8.14
C VAL A 194 12.27 -7.53 -7.79
N ALA A 195 11.89 -6.89 -6.69
CA ALA A 195 10.52 -6.52 -6.39
C ALA A 195 10.20 -5.14 -6.99
N GLN A 196 8.97 -4.94 -7.42
CA GLN A 196 8.42 -3.63 -7.78
C GLN A 196 7.43 -3.21 -6.69
N ILE A 197 7.65 -2.01 -6.14
CA ILE A 197 6.73 -1.37 -5.20
C ILE A 197 6.14 -0.14 -5.89
N ALA A 198 4.82 -0.14 -6.06
CA ALA A 198 4.06 1.02 -6.51
C ALA A 198 3.28 1.62 -5.34
N ALA A 199 2.84 2.87 -5.48
CA ALA A 199 1.90 3.47 -4.54
C ALA A 199 0.80 4.23 -5.26
N HIS A 200 -0.38 4.25 -4.64
CA HIS A 200 -1.53 5.04 -5.10
C HIS A 200 -2.39 5.56 -3.94
N PRO A 201 -3.23 6.57 -4.18
CA PRO A 201 -4.23 7.00 -3.20
C PRO A 201 -5.18 5.85 -2.82
N PRO A 202 -5.60 5.74 -1.55
CA PRO A 202 -6.59 4.74 -1.11
C PRO A 202 -8.01 5.07 -1.58
N ASN A 203 -8.99 4.27 -1.14
CA ASN A 203 -10.42 4.43 -1.45
C ASN A 203 -10.76 4.29 -2.94
N LEU A 204 -10.01 3.46 -3.69
CA LEU A 204 -10.17 3.21 -5.12
C LEU A 204 -10.19 4.47 -6.00
N VAL A 205 -9.62 5.56 -5.50
CA VAL A 205 -9.43 6.77 -6.31
C VAL A 205 -8.44 6.42 -7.42
N THR A 206 -8.87 6.53 -8.68
CA THR A 206 -8.03 6.18 -9.83
C THR A 206 -6.70 6.94 -9.74
N PRO A 207 -5.56 6.26 -9.64
CA PRO A 207 -4.29 6.94 -9.44
C PRO A 207 -3.85 7.71 -10.68
N PRO A 208 -3.15 8.86 -10.51
CA PRO A 208 -2.07 9.17 -11.42
C PRO A 208 -0.99 8.10 -11.27
N GLY A 209 -0.68 7.39 -12.37
CA GLY A 209 0.29 6.30 -12.37
C GLY A 209 1.70 6.79 -12.02
N GLY A 210 2.19 6.46 -10.83
CA GLY A 210 3.60 6.59 -10.47
C GLY A 210 4.41 5.41 -11.01
N ALA A 211 5.64 5.67 -11.47
CA ALA A 211 6.57 4.59 -11.80
C ALA A 211 6.92 3.79 -10.53
N PRO A 212 6.85 2.44 -10.56
CA PRO A 212 7.19 1.64 -9.39
C PRO A 212 8.68 1.77 -9.06
N ILE A 213 9.00 1.78 -7.76
CA ILE A 213 10.38 1.64 -7.29
C ILE A 213 10.79 0.17 -7.42
N ARG A 214 12.03 -0.05 -7.86
CA ARG A 214 12.65 -1.37 -7.93
C ARG A 214 13.44 -1.61 -6.65
N VAL A 215 13.18 -2.74 -5.99
CA VAL A 215 13.86 -3.14 -4.75
C VAL A 215 14.48 -4.51 -4.94
N ASP A 216 15.79 -4.58 -4.77
CA ASP A 216 16.50 -5.86 -4.71
C ASP A 216 16.11 -6.59 -3.43
N VAL A 217 15.61 -7.82 -3.58
CA VAL A 217 15.31 -8.75 -2.49
C VAL A 217 16.27 -9.94 -2.57
N SER A 218 16.93 -10.26 -1.47
CA SER A 218 17.99 -11.26 -1.42
C SER A 218 17.43 -12.62 -1.04
N ASN A 219 17.97 -13.68 -1.62
CA ASN A 219 17.68 -15.06 -1.26
C ASN A 219 18.10 -15.33 0.20
N THR A 220 17.16 -15.79 1.02
CA THR A 220 17.36 -16.12 2.44
C THR A 220 17.33 -17.63 2.71
N GLY A 221 17.31 -18.44 1.66
CA GLY A 221 17.28 -19.89 1.70
C GLY A 221 15.88 -20.48 1.51
N ALA A 222 15.75 -21.76 1.88
CA ALA A 222 14.49 -22.49 1.80
C ALA A 222 13.44 -21.89 2.75
N ASP A 223 12.18 -21.90 2.34
CA ASP A 223 11.07 -21.47 3.17
C ASP A 223 10.85 -22.49 4.31
N PRO A 224 10.92 -22.09 5.59
CA PRO A 224 10.67 -23.00 6.72
C PRO A 224 9.30 -23.70 6.68
N ALA A 225 8.29 -23.08 6.06
CA ALA A 225 6.95 -23.67 5.94
C ALA A 225 6.83 -24.65 4.76
N ASP A 226 7.70 -24.53 3.76
CA ASP A 226 7.72 -25.37 2.57
C ASP A 226 9.15 -25.41 2.00
N PRO A 227 9.98 -26.41 2.36
CA PRO A 227 11.36 -26.50 1.92
C PRO A 227 11.55 -26.58 0.40
N SER A 228 10.48 -26.84 -0.37
CA SER A 228 10.51 -26.81 -1.83
C SER A 228 10.49 -25.39 -2.42
N ARG A 229 10.26 -24.37 -1.57
CA ARG A 229 10.24 -22.96 -1.94
C ARG A 229 11.45 -22.23 -1.44
N ILE A 230 11.82 -21.17 -2.14
CA ILE A 230 12.84 -20.21 -1.74
C ILE A 230 12.20 -18.92 -1.29
N ARG A 231 12.72 -18.39 -0.18
CA ARG A 231 12.29 -17.14 0.39
C ARG A 231 13.30 -16.04 0.08
N TYR A 232 12.83 -14.94 -0.47
CA TYR A 232 13.59 -13.72 -0.69
C TYR A 232 13.09 -12.63 0.24
N ARG A 233 14.00 -11.86 0.86
CA ARG A 233 13.63 -10.75 1.75
C ARG A 233 14.44 -9.49 1.47
N SER A 234 13.81 -8.34 1.68
CA SER A 234 14.49 -7.05 1.82
C SER A 234 13.83 -6.26 2.93
N SER A 235 14.64 -5.52 3.70
CA SER A 235 14.17 -4.49 4.62
C SER A 235 14.66 -3.14 4.12
N ARG A 236 13.75 -2.18 3.93
CA ARG A 236 14.09 -0.82 3.47
C ARG A 236 13.47 0.21 4.39
N PRO A 237 14.19 1.27 4.80
CA PRO A 237 13.57 2.41 5.46
C PRO A 237 12.40 2.97 4.65
N LEU A 238 11.28 3.28 5.29
CA LEU A 238 10.08 3.85 4.64
C LEU A 238 10.39 5.16 3.90
N ARG A 239 11.37 5.92 4.39
CA ARG A 239 11.86 7.15 3.72
C ARG A 239 12.45 6.88 2.33
N GLU A 240 12.88 5.66 2.01
CA GLU A 240 13.33 5.33 0.65
C GLU A 240 12.15 5.23 -0.33
N LEU A 241 10.93 5.04 0.18
CA LEU A 241 9.70 5.15 -0.60
C LEU A 241 9.20 6.61 -0.69
N ALA A 242 9.96 7.59 -0.19
CA ALA A 242 9.57 8.99 -0.22
C ALA A 242 9.14 9.51 -1.59
N PRO A 243 9.80 9.17 -2.71
CA PRO A 243 9.34 9.61 -4.03
C PRO A 243 7.92 9.15 -4.38
N LEU A 244 7.46 8.03 -3.81
CA LEU A 244 6.10 7.52 -3.98
C LEU A 244 5.13 8.11 -2.94
N LEU A 245 5.59 8.34 -1.72
CA LEU A 245 4.73 8.67 -0.57
C LEU A 245 4.66 10.16 -0.28
N PHE A 246 5.64 10.95 -0.68
CA PHE A 246 5.73 12.37 -0.38
C PHE A 246 5.84 13.13 -1.70
N GLY A 247 4.72 13.18 -2.44
CA GLY A 247 4.56 14.17 -3.50
C GLY A 247 4.51 15.58 -2.91
N GLY A 248 5.10 16.54 -3.62
CA GLY A 248 4.90 17.95 -3.30
C GLY A 248 3.45 18.37 -3.53
N GLY A 249 3.03 19.45 -2.86
CA GLY A 249 1.69 20.04 -3.04
C GLY A 249 0.72 19.77 -1.89
N SER A 250 -0.51 20.23 -2.07
CA SER A 250 -1.60 20.04 -1.11
C SER A 250 -2.03 18.57 -1.08
N SER A 251 -2.23 18.03 0.13
CA SER A 251 -2.75 16.68 0.33
C SER A 251 -3.72 16.64 1.50
N VAL A 252 -4.70 15.75 1.44
CA VAL A 252 -5.81 15.71 2.40
C VAL A 252 -6.17 14.29 2.83
N ALA A 253 -6.36 14.12 4.13
CA ALA A 253 -6.99 12.93 4.70
C ALA A 253 -8.21 13.33 5.53
N THR A 254 -9.23 12.48 5.56
CA THR A 254 -10.46 12.75 6.31
C THR A 254 -10.89 11.56 7.17
N VAL A 255 -11.47 11.86 8.33
CA VAL A 255 -12.28 10.90 9.09
C VAL A 255 -13.61 11.54 9.43
N GLY A 256 -14.70 10.95 8.96
CA GLY A 256 -16.05 11.40 9.30
C GLY A 256 -16.79 10.45 10.22
N ARG A 257 -17.73 10.95 11.01
CA ARG A 257 -18.74 10.07 11.65
C ARG A 257 -19.69 9.54 10.58
N ARG A 258 -20.42 8.46 10.89
CA ARG A 258 -21.45 7.94 9.98
C ARG A 258 -22.49 9.03 9.70
N GLY A 259 -22.73 9.31 8.41
CA GLY A 259 -23.68 10.33 7.97
C GLY A 259 -23.17 11.77 8.05
N ALA A 260 -21.91 11.99 8.43
CA ALA A 260 -21.29 13.30 8.23
C ALA A 260 -21.13 13.59 6.73
N THR A 261 -21.17 14.87 6.39
CA THR A 261 -21.04 15.34 5.01
C THR A 261 -19.97 16.41 4.84
N SER A 262 -19.61 17.12 5.91
CA SER A 262 -18.69 18.25 5.83
C SER A 262 -17.26 17.84 5.45
N ASP A 263 -16.82 16.63 5.79
CA ASP A 263 -15.52 16.10 5.34
C ASP A 263 -15.50 15.83 3.83
N GLY A 264 -16.61 15.33 3.27
CA GLY A 264 -16.78 15.18 1.82
C GLY A 264 -16.72 16.53 1.10
N GLU A 265 -17.40 17.54 1.64
CA GLU A 265 -17.39 18.90 1.10
C GLU A 265 -16.00 19.55 1.18
N PHE A 266 -15.30 19.40 2.31
CA PHE A 266 -13.93 19.89 2.47
C PHE A 266 -13.03 19.26 1.40
N ARG A 267 -13.09 17.93 1.26
CA ARG A 267 -12.22 17.17 0.37
C ARG A 267 -12.54 17.40 -1.12
N GLY A 268 -13.82 17.57 -1.47
CA GLY A 268 -14.26 17.79 -2.85
C GLY A 268 -14.01 19.21 -3.36
N ASN A 269 -13.86 20.19 -2.46
CA ASN A 269 -13.53 21.58 -2.81
C ASN A 269 -12.02 21.89 -2.71
N LEU A 270 -11.21 20.89 -2.36
CA LEU A 270 -9.75 21.01 -2.24
C LEU A 270 -9.11 20.18 -3.36
N ASP A 271 -8.44 20.84 -4.30
CA ASP A 271 -7.67 20.18 -5.35
C ASP A 271 -6.33 19.72 -4.76
N ALA A 272 -6.42 18.60 -4.02
CA ALA A 272 -5.34 18.04 -3.23
C ALA A 272 -5.26 16.52 -3.41
N LEU A 273 -4.05 16.00 -3.30
CA LEU A 273 -3.80 14.57 -3.32
C LEU A 273 -4.50 13.89 -2.13
N HIS A 274 -5.36 12.91 -2.41
CA HIS A 274 -6.05 12.17 -1.36
C HIS A 274 -5.11 11.19 -0.64
N ARG A 275 -5.13 11.23 0.69
CA ARG A 275 -4.33 10.41 1.61
C ARG A 275 -5.20 9.55 2.52
N GLY A 276 -6.42 9.21 2.08
CA GLY A 276 -7.36 8.40 2.85
C GLY A 276 -8.59 9.14 3.32
N ALA A 277 -9.72 8.46 3.21
CA ALA A 277 -10.97 8.81 3.86
C ALA A 277 -11.48 7.58 4.60
N ALA A 278 -11.97 7.77 5.82
CA ALA A 278 -12.60 6.71 6.60
C ALA A 278 -13.82 7.22 7.35
N THR A 279 -14.71 6.29 7.72
CA THR A 279 -15.88 6.56 8.55
C THR A 279 -15.69 5.92 9.90
N GLN A 280 -15.97 6.63 11.00
CA GLN A 280 -15.92 6.08 12.34
C GLN A 280 -16.84 4.86 12.50
N PRO A 281 -16.47 3.89 13.36
CA PRO A 281 -17.37 2.81 13.71
C PRO A 281 -18.57 3.30 14.54
N LEU A 282 -19.56 2.42 14.76
CA LEU A 282 -20.70 2.67 15.64
C LEU A 282 -20.44 2.30 17.11
N SER A 283 -19.27 1.77 17.43
CA SER A 283 -18.88 1.43 18.80
C SER A 283 -17.37 1.58 18.96
N ALA A 284 -16.93 1.99 20.16
CA ALA A 284 -15.52 2.06 20.45
C ALA A 284 -14.85 0.67 20.33
N GLY A 285 -13.63 0.63 19.80
CA GLY A 285 -12.86 -0.60 19.58
C GLY A 285 -13.20 -1.38 18.30
N SER A 286 -14.32 -1.09 17.64
CA SER A 286 -14.64 -1.68 16.34
C SER A 286 -13.74 -1.14 15.23
N ARG A 287 -13.50 -1.98 14.21
CA ARG A 287 -12.69 -1.64 13.03
C ARG A 287 -13.57 -1.36 11.82
N THR A 288 -13.05 -0.55 10.90
CA THR A 288 -13.75 -0.03 9.71
C THR A 288 -12.95 -0.21 8.41
N ALA A 289 -11.82 -0.91 8.48
CA ALA A 289 -10.98 -1.19 7.33
C ALA A 289 -11.66 -2.12 6.33
N ASP A 290 -11.50 -1.86 5.04
CA ASP A 290 -11.98 -2.70 3.95
C ASP A 290 -10.92 -2.78 2.84
N GLU A 291 -10.32 -3.97 2.66
CA GLU A 291 -9.27 -4.20 1.66
C GLU A 291 -9.80 -4.15 0.23
N PHE A 292 -11.06 -4.53 0.01
CA PHE A 292 -11.66 -4.50 -1.32
C PHE A 292 -11.90 -3.07 -1.78
N GLN A 293 -12.40 -2.22 -0.89
CA GLN A 293 -12.62 -0.79 -1.14
C GLN A 293 -11.36 0.06 -0.94
N GLU A 294 -10.24 -0.56 -0.60
CA GLU A 294 -9.01 0.12 -0.17
C GLU A 294 -9.26 1.19 0.92
N ALA A 295 -10.25 0.97 1.78
CA ALA A 295 -10.61 1.89 2.84
C ALA A 295 -9.77 1.61 4.09
N PRO A 296 -9.05 2.61 4.64
CA PRO A 296 -8.31 2.45 5.88
C PRO A 296 -9.25 2.42 7.09
N ASP A 297 -8.81 1.79 8.17
CA ASP A 297 -9.50 1.90 9.47
C ASP A 297 -9.49 3.35 9.96
N ALA A 298 -10.64 3.89 10.40
CA ALA A 298 -10.73 5.28 10.84
C ALA A 298 -9.79 5.63 12.00
N PHE A 299 -9.61 4.72 12.96
CA PHE A 299 -8.75 4.97 14.11
C PHE A 299 -7.28 5.02 13.70
N ASP A 300 -6.84 4.03 12.91
CA ASP A 300 -5.46 4.00 12.45
C ASP A 300 -5.17 5.06 11.36
N LEU A 301 -6.14 5.44 10.52
CA LEU A 301 -6.00 6.56 9.58
C LEU A 301 -5.74 7.87 10.33
N PHE A 302 -6.51 8.14 11.40
CA PHE A 302 -6.29 9.32 12.22
C PHE A 302 -4.89 9.30 12.83
N ARG A 303 -4.50 8.19 13.45
CA ARG A 303 -3.17 8.03 14.04
C ARG A 303 -2.03 8.18 13.02
N ALA A 304 -2.22 7.68 11.81
CA ALA A 304 -1.25 7.81 10.72
C ALA A 304 -1.15 9.24 10.16
N GLY A 305 -2.22 10.02 10.29
CA GLY A 305 -2.35 11.35 9.67
C GLY A 305 -2.58 11.30 8.15
N GLY A 306 -2.76 10.10 7.58
CA GLY A 306 -2.84 9.85 6.14
C GLY A 306 -2.10 8.58 5.72
N VAL A 307 -2.54 7.99 4.61
CA VAL A 307 -2.01 6.75 4.06
C VAL A 307 -1.95 6.78 2.53
N HIS A 308 -1.17 5.86 1.98
CA HIS A 308 -1.21 5.41 0.59
C HIS A 308 -1.39 3.89 0.56
N VAL A 309 -1.92 3.38 -0.55
CA VAL A 309 -1.86 1.95 -0.84
C VAL A 309 -0.51 1.66 -1.47
N LEU A 310 0.26 0.77 -0.87
CA LEU A 310 1.47 0.19 -1.43
C LEU A 310 1.10 -1.12 -2.13
N GLU A 311 1.45 -1.26 -3.40
CA GLU A 311 1.36 -2.53 -4.12
C GLU A 311 2.77 -3.11 -4.29
N VAL A 312 2.95 -4.38 -3.95
CA VAL A 312 4.20 -5.11 -4.19
C VAL A 312 3.98 -6.32 -5.08
N ARG A 313 4.87 -6.49 -6.04
CA ARG A 313 4.92 -7.64 -6.97
C ARG A 313 6.36 -7.97 -7.34
N ALA A 314 6.62 -9.20 -7.79
CA ALA A 314 7.89 -9.50 -8.43
C ALA A 314 7.98 -8.80 -9.79
N ALA A 315 9.17 -8.30 -10.16
CA ALA A 315 9.39 -7.75 -11.50
C ALA A 315 9.22 -8.87 -12.55
N PRO A 316 8.60 -8.58 -13.71
CA PRO A 316 8.52 -9.54 -14.81
C PRO A 316 9.91 -10.01 -15.24
N ARG A 317 10.06 -11.31 -15.46
CA ARG A 317 11.27 -11.97 -15.98
C ARG A 317 10.88 -13.10 -16.92
N THR A 318 11.73 -13.39 -17.90
CA THR A 318 11.56 -14.55 -18.79
C THR A 318 11.45 -15.82 -17.95
N HIS A 319 10.47 -16.68 -18.25
CA HIS A 319 10.18 -17.92 -17.52
C HIS A 319 9.70 -17.76 -16.08
N TRP A 320 9.24 -16.57 -15.69
CA TRP A 320 8.64 -16.35 -14.37
C TRP A 320 7.13 -16.15 -14.48
N ARG A 321 6.35 -16.96 -13.77
CA ARG A 321 4.93 -16.71 -13.52
C ARG A 321 4.77 -15.94 -12.21
N ALA A 322 4.43 -14.66 -12.33
CA ALA A 322 4.26 -13.76 -11.19
C ALA A 322 2.88 -13.07 -11.15
N PRO A 323 1.76 -13.81 -11.10
CA PRO A 323 0.43 -13.20 -11.02
C PRO A 323 0.13 -12.58 -9.66
N VAL A 324 0.93 -12.90 -8.63
CA VAL A 324 0.65 -12.51 -7.26
C VAL A 324 1.11 -11.09 -6.99
N ARG A 325 0.17 -10.26 -6.54
CA ARG A 325 0.40 -8.94 -5.98
C ARG A 325 -0.23 -8.85 -4.59
N GLN A 326 0.33 -8.02 -3.73
CA GLN A 326 -0.29 -7.68 -2.45
C GLN A 326 -0.36 -6.17 -2.30
N ARG A 327 -1.47 -5.70 -1.73
CA ARG A 327 -1.70 -4.29 -1.41
C ARG A 327 -1.75 -4.09 0.09
N ARG A 328 -1.09 -3.08 0.63
CA ARG A 328 -1.15 -2.72 2.06
C ARG A 328 -1.13 -1.22 2.24
N LEU A 329 -1.53 -0.75 3.42
CA LEU A 329 -1.49 0.67 3.74
C LEU A 329 -0.09 1.06 4.21
N GLY A 330 0.50 2.05 3.56
CA GLY A 330 1.73 2.73 3.97
C GLY A 330 1.41 4.11 4.53
N ARG A 331 2.03 4.47 5.66
CA ARG A 331 1.88 5.78 6.28
C ARG A 331 2.38 6.87 5.34
N SER A 332 1.54 7.87 5.12
CA SER A 332 1.83 9.02 4.28
C SER A 332 0.98 10.19 4.77
N PRO A 333 1.45 10.94 5.79
CA PRO A 333 0.67 12.00 6.40
C PRO A 333 0.26 13.04 5.36
N ALA A 334 -1.00 13.46 5.42
CA ALA A 334 -1.55 14.52 4.61
C ALA A 334 -1.14 15.88 5.15
N ARG A 335 -1.03 16.89 4.30
CA ARG A 335 -0.86 18.27 4.76
C ARG A 335 -2.03 18.73 5.62
N PHE A 336 -3.26 18.40 5.19
CA PHE A 336 -4.49 18.74 5.89
C PHE A 336 -5.21 17.47 6.36
N PHE A 337 -5.54 17.42 7.64
CA PHE A 337 -6.37 16.36 8.20
C PHE A 337 -7.69 16.95 8.69
N TYR A 338 -8.82 16.42 8.23
CA TYR A 338 -10.14 16.94 8.58
C TYR A 338 -11.00 15.87 9.26
N TYR A 339 -11.57 16.21 10.42
CA TYR A 339 -12.43 15.34 11.21
C TYR A 339 -13.81 15.95 11.40
N SER A 340 -14.88 15.26 10.96
CA SER A 340 -16.29 15.71 11.07
C SER A 340 -17.10 15.01 12.16
N GLY A 341 -16.44 14.39 13.16
CA GLY A 341 -17.13 13.69 14.25
C GLY A 341 -17.35 14.54 15.51
N HIS A 342 -17.70 13.87 16.61
CA HIS A 342 -17.98 14.54 17.88
C HIS A 342 -16.73 14.71 18.76
N GLY A 343 -16.83 15.64 19.69
CA GLY A 343 -15.84 15.92 20.73
C GLY A 343 -16.51 16.03 22.10
N LEU A 344 -15.83 15.56 23.14
CA LEU A 344 -16.34 15.57 24.52
C LEU A 344 -15.49 16.51 25.38
N SER A 345 -16.06 17.67 25.72
CA SER A 345 -15.35 18.66 26.53
C SER A 345 -14.95 18.17 27.92
N SER A 346 -15.70 17.20 28.49
CA SER A 346 -15.45 16.65 29.81
C SER A 346 -14.24 15.72 29.88
N SER A 347 -14.01 14.91 28.83
CA SER A 347 -12.85 14.02 28.73
C SER A 347 -11.70 14.60 27.91
N GLY A 348 -11.99 15.61 27.08
CA GLY A 348 -11.04 16.15 26.10
C GLY A 348 -10.71 15.19 24.96
N MET A 349 -11.57 14.20 24.72
CA MET A 349 -11.40 13.19 23.66
C MET A 349 -12.39 13.40 22.51
N LEU A 350 -12.00 12.96 21.32
CA LEU A 350 -12.93 12.71 20.23
C LEU A 350 -13.85 11.56 20.61
N ALA A 351 -15.07 11.56 20.09
CA ALA A 351 -16.10 10.59 20.44
C ALA A 351 -16.73 9.89 19.24
N ILE A 352 -17.22 8.69 19.50
CA ILE A 352 -18.11 7.93 18.63
C ILE A 352 -19.55 8.17 19.06
N ASP A 353 -20.43 8.45 18.10
CA ASP A 353 -21.88 8.40 18.30
C ASP A 353 -22.37 6.97 18.14
N THR A 354 -22.72 6.32 19.25
CA THR A 354 -23.14 4.92 19.25
C THR A 354 -24.60 4.72 18.83
N GLN A 355 -25.36 5.82 18.70
CA GLN A 355 -26.77 5.79 18.34
C GLN A 355 -27.03 6.32 16.93
N GLY A 356 -26.02 6.88 16.26
CA GLY A 356 -26.12 7.42 14.90
C GLY A 356 -27.16 8.53 14.78
N LYS A 357 -27.33 9.33 15.83
CA LYS A 357 -28.35 10.37 15.88
C LYS A 357 -27.98 11.54 14.97
N GLN A 358 -29.02 12.26 14.54
CA GLN A 358 -28.79 13.48 13.78
C GLN A 358 -28.23 14.58 14.70
N CYS A 359 -27.43 15.47 14.12
CA CYS A 359 -26.85 16.58 14.87
C CYS A 359 -27.94 17.44 15.52
N GLY A 360 -27.74 17.82 16.78
CA GLY A 360 -28.67 18.62 17.55
C GLY A 360 -29.71 17.82 18.36
N GLN A 361 -29.80 16.50 18.17
CA GLN A 361 -30.62 15.65 19.03
C GLN A 361 -29.93 15.41 20.38
N SER A 362 -30.68 15.56 21.47
CA SER A 362 -30.19 15.29 22.82
C SER A 362 -30.20 13.79 23.16
N GLY A 363 -29.42 13.42 24.18
CA GLY A 363 -29.41 12.05 24.72
C GLY A 363 -28.73 11.01 23.84
N SER A 364 -27.81 11.40 22.94
CA SER A 364 -26.90 10.43 22.32
C SER A 364 -25.95 9.88 23.38
N ALA A 365 -25.75 8.56 23.38
CA ALA A 365 -24.64 7.96 24.08
C ALA A 365 -23.37 8.21 23.24
N PHE A 366 -22.39 8.87 23.85
CA PHE A 366 -21.08 9.08 23.26
C PHE A 366 -20.05 8.26 24.02
N GLU A 367 -19.15 7.62 23.29
CA GLU A 367 -18.01 6.92 23.86
C GLU A 367 -16.73 7.65 23.50
N ASN A 368 -15.79 7.71 24.45
CA ASN A 368 -14.44 8.18 24.19
C ASN A 368 -13.80 7.32 23.11
N TRP A 369 -13.17 7.95 22.13
CA TRP A 369 -12.56 7.27 21.00
C TRP A 369 -11.07 7.51 20.89
N LEU A 370 -10.66 8.77 20.80
CA LEU A 370 -9.27 9.14 20.55
C LEU A 370 -8.93 10.47 21.20
N GLY A 371 -7.88 10.50 22.00
CA GLY A 371 -7.34 11.71 22.63
C GLY A 371 -6.00 12.17 22.02
N PRO A 372 -5.50 13.34 22.45
CA PRO A 372 -4.22 13.86 22.01
C PRO A 372 -3.03 13.03 22.54
N ALA A 373 -3.19 12.34 23.69
CA ALA A 373 -2.12 11.52 24.28
C ALA A 373 -1.78 10.30 23.41
N GLU A 374 -2.76 9.73 22.72
CA GLU A 374 -2.58 8.59 21.81
C GLU A 374 -1.97 9.01 20.46
N ILE A 375 -2.06 10.29 20.11
CA ILE A 375 -1.58 10.87 18.85
C ILE A 375 -0.18 11.46 18.98
N LEU A 376 0.11 12.11 20.11
CA LEU A 376 1.35 12.83 20.32
C LEU A 376 2.63 12.00 20.03
N PRO A 377 2.75 10.73 20.47
CA PRO A 377 3.94 9.92 20.18
C PRO A 377 4.14 9.61 18.69
N LEU A 378 3.06 9.71 17.90
CA LEU A 378 3.07 9.38 16.48
C LEU A 378 3.29 10.62 15.62
N TRP A 379 2.69 11.75 15.99
CA TRP A 379 2.70 12.99 15.21
C TRP A 379 3.90 13.88 15.57
N THR A 380 5.08 13.42 15.14
CA THR A 380 6.32 14.17 15.25
C THR A 380 6.58 14.98 13.98
N LYS A 381 7.58 15.88 14.03
CA LYS A 381 8.00 16.67 12.87
C LYS A 381 8.33 15.78 11.66
N GLY A 382 7.65 16.00 10.53
CA GLY A 382 7.80 15.21 9.30
C GLY A 382 7.02 13.90 9.28
N ALA A 383 6.29 13.57 10.36
CA ALA A 383 5.41 12.41 10.44
C ALA A 383 3.97 12.78 10.85
N SER A 384 3.63 14.06 10.92
CA SER A 384 2.30 14.57 11.22
C SER A 384 1.69 15.27 10.01
N PRO A 385 0.39 15.55 10.05
CA PRO A 385 -0.17 16.62 9.26
C PRO A 385 0.44 17.99 9.58
N ASP A 386 0.23 18.96 8.70
CA ASP A 386 0.58 20.36 8.99
C ASP A 386 -0.58 21.05 9.71
N VAL A 387 -1.83 20.73 9.33
CA VAL A 387 -3.04 21.33 9.90
C VAL A 387 -4.05 20.23 10.25
N LEU A 388 -4.57 20.27 11.48
CA LEU A 388 -5.68 19.43 11.92
C LEU A 388 -6.94 20.29 12.09
N ILE A 389 -8.01 19.94 11.40
CA ILE A 389 -9.35 20.53 11.53
C ILE A 389 -10.23 19.53 12.29
N ILE A 390 -10.69 19.92 13.48
CA ILE A 390 -11.61 19.15 14.31
C ILE A 390 -12.96 19.86 14.26
N ALA A 391 -13.83 19.45 13.33
CA ALA A 391 -15.18 19.97 13.19
C ALA A 391 -16.17 19.38 14.23
N GLY A 392 -15.67 19.08 15.43
CA GLY A 392 -16.43 18.58 16.57
C GLY A 392 -16.60 19.62 17.68
N CYS A 393 -17.63 19.45 18.49
CA CYS A 393 -17.93 20.37 19.59
C CYS A 393 -16.80 20.43 20.64
N SER A 394 -16.45 21.65 21.04
CA SER A 394 -15.75 21.98 22.29
C SER A 394 -14.35 21.38 22.49
N MET A 395 -13.73 20.86 21.43
CA MET A 395 -12.39 20.27 21.50
C MET A 395 -11.29 21.31 21.74
N LEU A 396 -11.52 22.54 21.30
CA LEU A 396 -10.60 23.66 21.49
C LEU A 396 -11.05 24.60 22.62
N LYS A 397 -11.93 24.13 23.52
CA LYS A 397 -12.39 24.92 24.66
C LYS A 397 -11.21 25.25 25.60
N ILE A 398 -11.05 26.53 25.90
CA ILE A 398 -10.17 27.05 26.95
C ILE A 398 -10.99 28.04 27.78
N ASN A 399 -11.01 27.86 29.11
CA ASN A 399 -11.75 28.76 30.00
C ASN A 399 -11.01 30.09 30.15
N LEU A 400 -11.43 31.09 29.38
CA LEU A 400 -10.84 32.43 29.40
C LEU A 400 -11.38 33.31 30.53
N GLY A 401 -12.62 33.13 30.97
CA GLY A 401 -13.27 34.05 31.92
C GLY A 401 -12.47 34.15 33.23
N GLU A 402 -12.14 33.00 33.82
CA GLU A 402 -11.38 32.99 35.07
C GLU A 402 -9.93 33.48 34.89
N HIS A 403 -9.36 33.28 33.70
CA HIS A 403 -8.02 33.74 33.40
C HIS A 403 -7.95 35.26 33.24
N LEU A 404 -8.85 35.84 32.45
CA LEU A 404 -8.84 37.27 32.14
C LEU A 404 -9.24 38.12 33.35
N PHE A 405 -10.19 37.66 34.17
CA PHE A 405 -10.67 38.43 35.32
C PHE A 405 -9.95 38.10 36.64
N MET A 406 -9.56 36.83 36.84
CA MET A 406 -8.99 36.37 38.12
C MET A 406 -7.54 35.89 38.00
N LYS A 407 -6.91 36.01 36.83
CA LYS A 407 -5.53 35.52 36.56
C LYS A 407 -5.33 34.05 36.92
N LYS A 408 -6.40 33.24 36.92
CA LYS A 408 -6.27 31.79 37.17
C LYS A 408 -5.55 31.09 36.02
N PRO A 409 -4.92 29.93 36.27
CA PRO A 409 -4.37 29.11 35.20
C PRO A 409 -5.41 28.78 34.15
N LEU A 410 -5.02 28.83 32.87
CA LEU A 410 -5.87 28.36 31.79
C LEU A 410 -6.17 26.86 31.99
N VAL A 411 -7.40 26.46 31.73
CA VAL A 411 -7.85 25.06 31.79
C VAL A 411 -8.76 24.74 30.61
N GLY A 412 -8.78 23.47 30.21
CA GLY A 412 -9.67 22.96 29.17
C GLY A 412 -9.00 22.02 28.18
N PRO A 413 -9.79 21.29 27.38
CA PRO A 413 -9.27 20.33 26.41
C PRO A 413 -8.36 20.96 25.37
N GLY A 414 -8.58 22.24 24.99
CA GLY A 414 -7.73 22.94 24.02
C GLY A 414 -6.25 22.97 24.42
N LEU A 415 -5.93 23.00 25.71
CA LEU A 415 -4.55 22.95 26.19
C LEU A 415 -3.89 21.59 25.93
N ALA A 416 -4.63 20.48 26.12
CA ALA A 416 -4.12 19.15 25.84
C ALA A 416 -3.87 18.96 24.34
N TRP A 417 -4.80 19.40 23.49
CA TRP A 417 -4.65 19.35 22.04
C TRP A 417 -3.54 20.27 21.51
N SER A 418 -3.29 21.40 22.17
CA SER A 418 -2.20 22.31 21.80
C SER A 418 -0.82 21.64 21.82
N GLN A 419 -0.63 20.57 22.59
CA GLN A 419 0.64 19.83 22.65
C GLN A 419 1.06 19.23 21.30
N LEU A 420 0.11 19.04 20.37
CA LEU A 420 0.38 18.55 19.02
C LEU A 420 1.04 19.61 18.10
N LEU A 421 1.16 20.86 18.54
CA LEU A 421 1.83 21.91 17.77
C LEU A 421 3.35 21.75 17.75
N SER A 422 3.95 22.23 16.66
CA SER A 422 5.38 22.16 16.33
C SER A 422 6.28 23.04 17.20
N ASN A 423 5.73 24.10 17.81
CA ASN A 423 6.44 24.88 18.83
C ASN A 423 6.34 24.24 20.23
N ARG A 424 5.75 23.05 20.32
CA ARG A 424 5.58 22.24 21.53
C ARG A 424 6.16 20.86 21.29
N ALA A 425 5.36 19.80 21.39
CA ALA A 425 5.84 18.42 21.34
C ALA A 425 5.47 17.70 20.03
N GLY A 426 4.51 18.21 19.26
CA GLY A 426 4.05 17.59 18.01
C GLY A 426 4.64 18.23 16.74
N GLY A 427 3.96 18.05 15.61
CA GLY A 427 4.37 18.58 14.31
C GLY A 427 3.37 19.53 13.64
N LEU A 428 2.21 19.78 14.24
CA LEU A 428 1.19 20.65 13.64
C LEU A 428 1.62 22.12 13.62
N THR A 429 1.22 22.85 12.60
CA THR A 429 1.31 24.32 12.52
C THR A 429 0.05 25.00 13.02
N ALA A 430 -1.11 24.35 12.84
CA ALA A 430 -2.40 24.85 13.31
C ALA A 430 -3.37 23.71 13.69
N LEU A 431 -4.21 24.01 14.68
CA LEU A 431 -5.36 23.25 15.15
C LEU A 431 -6.59 24.13 14.98
N LEU A 432 -7.54 23.71 14.16
CA LEU A 432 -8.76 24.46 13.85
C LEU A 432 -9.97 23.70 14.39
N GLY A 433 -10.97 24.40 14.92
CA GLY A 433 -12.16 23.75 15.45
C GLY A 433 -13.07 24.69 16.22
N TYR A 434 -13.66 24.19 17.31
CA TYR A 434 -14.67 24.92 18.08
C TYR A 434 -14.37 24.87 19.58
N GLY A 435 -14.53 26.03 20.24
CA GLY A 435 -14.48 26.15 21.71
C GLY A 435 -15.82 25.82 22.38
N GLY A 436 -16.91 25.85 21.61
CA GLY A 436 -18.28 25.57 22.08
C GLY A 436 -19.00 24.58 21.17
N ARG A 437 -20.24 24.90 20.78
CA ARG A 437 -21.03 24.07 19.88
C ARG A 437 -20.53 24.21 18.44
N ALA A 438 -20.20 23.10 17.79
CA ALA A 438 -19.95 23.08 16.35
C ALA A 438 -21.28 23.17 15.58
N PRO A 439 -21.30 23.81 14.39
CA PRO A 439 -22.45 23.77 13.50
C PRO A 439 -22.70 22.32 13.07
N CYS A 440 -23.98 21.98 12.86
CA CYS A 440 -24.31 20.72 12.21
C CYS A 440 -23.76 20.70 10.78
N ASP A 441 -23.39 19.51 10.30
CA ASP A 441 -22.86 19.31 8.94
C ASP A 441 -23.77 20.01 7.91
N LYS A 442 -25.03 19.59 7.80
CA LYS A 442 -25.98 20.21 6.86
C LYS A 442 -26.80 21.34 7.48
N PRO A 443 -26.94 22.50 6.79
CA PRO A 443 -26.15 22.96 5.63
C PRO A 443 -24.91 23.77 6.05
N ASN A 444 -24.74 24.08 7.34
CA ASN A 444 -23.77 25.09 7.79
C ASN A 444 -22.34 24.55 7.81
N GLY A 445 -22.10 23.36 8.36
CA GLY A 445 -20.80 22.71 8.38
C GLY A 445 -20.26 22.46 6.97
N ASP A 446 -21.11 22.03 6.04
CA ASP A 446 -20.81 21.84 4.62
C ASP A 446 -20.31 23.15 3.97
N ARG A 447 -21.03 24.26 4.20
CA ARG A 447 -20.64 25.58 3.68
C ARG A 447 -19.30 26.05 4.25
N ILE A 448 -19.09 25.88 5.55
CA ILE A 448 -17.84 26.24 6.24
C ILE A 448 -16.68 25.40 5.71
N ALA A 449 -16.86 24.08 5.60
CA ALA A 449 -15.88 23.15 5.07
C ALA A 449 -15.46 23.52 3.64
N ALA A 450 -16.44 23.71 2.75
CA ALA A 450 -16.18 24.09 1.37
C ALA A 450 -15.49 25.47 1.25
N ALA A 451 -15.89 26.44 2.06
CA ALA A 451 -15.26 27.77 2.07
C ALA A 451 -13.82 27.72 2.58
N MET A 452 -13.52 26.95 3.63
CA MET A 452 -12.16 26.77 4.13
C MET A 452 -11.27 26.06 3.10
N ALA A 453 -11.77 25.00 2.45
CA ALA A 453 -11.07 24.30 1.38
C ALA A 453 -10.68 25.24 0.24
N ARG A 454 -11.61 26.09 -0.22
CA ARG A 454 -11.33 27.10 -1.26
C ARG A 454 -10.29 28.13 -0.86
N ARG A 455 -10.27 28.56 0.41
CA ARG A 455 -9.20 29.47 0.91
C ARG A 455 -7.84 28.80 0.89
N ILE A 456 -7.76 27.55 1.36
CA ILE A 456 -6.53 26.75 1.31
C ILE A 456 -6.05 26.60 -0.14
N GLN A 457 -6.96 26.26 -1.06
CA GLN A 457 -6.66 26.15 -2.49
C GLN A 457 -6.13 27.47 -3.07
N SER A 458 -6.61 28.60 -2.56
CA SER A 458 -6.18 29.95 -2.96
C SER A 458 -4.85 30.39 -2.32
N GLY A 459 -4.16 29.49 -1.60
CA GLY A 459 -2.85 29.77 -1.00
C GLY A 459 -2.89 30.34 0.41
N ALA A 460 -4.00 30.15 1.16
CA ALA A 460 -4.07 30.55 2.55
C ALA A 460 -2.92 29.95 3.39
N THR A 461 -2.29 30.80 4.20
CA THR A 461 -1.26 30.41 5.18
C THR A 461 -1.62 30.84 6.61
N ALA A 462 -2.56 31.77 6.76
CA ALA A 462 -3.04 32.28 8.04
C ALA A 462 -4.22 31.43 8.55
N PHE A 463 -4.00 30.11 8.65
CA PHE A 463 -5.07 29.12 8.81
C PHE A 463 -5.98 29.40 10.00
N ALA A 464 -5.45 29.88 11.13
CA ALA A 464 -6.23 30.23 12.30
C ALA A 464 -7.19 31.40 12.02
N GLN A 465 -6.70 32.50 11.46
CA GLN A 465 -7.52 33.65 11.12
C GLN A 465 -8.54 33.31 10.03
N ASP A 466 -8.11 32.60 8.98
CA ASP A 466 -9.00 32.17 7.89
C ASP A 466 -10.14 31.28 8.38
N TRP A 467 -9.85 30.34 9.28
CA TRP A 467 -10.87 29.51 9.92
C TRP A 467 -11.90 30.35 10.67
N LEU A 468 -11.45 31.31 11.47
CA LEU A 468 -12.34 32.17 12.24
C LEU A 468 -13.14 33.12 11.34
N THR A 469 -12.54 33.64 10.27
CA THR A 469 -13.25 34.46 9.28
C THR A 469 -14.36 33.66 8.61
N VAL A 470 -14.04 32.47 8.07
CA VAL A 470 -15.04 31.61 7.42
C VAL A 470 -16.19 31.26 8.36
N ASN A 471 -15.89 30.93 9.62
CA ASN A 471 -16.92 30.61 10.60
C ASN A 471 -17.76 31.82 10.99
N GLY A 472 -17.14 32.98 11.22
CA GLY A 472 -17.85 34.22 11.52
C GLY A 472 -18.79 34.64 10.38
N ASP A 473 -18.35 34.53 9.12
CA ASP A 473 -19.16 34.80 7.93
C ASP A 473 -20.36 33.85 7.79
N ASN A 474 -20.32 32.70 8.48
CA ASN A 474 -21.39 31.69 8.52
C ASN A 474 -22.12 31.64 9.87
N ASN A 475 -21.99 32.68 10.71
CA ASN A 475 -22.62 32.79 12.05
C ASN A 475 -22.28 31.63 13.01
N ALA A 476 -21.09 31.05 12.89
CA ALA A 476 -20.56 30.04 13.81
C ALA A 476 -19.62 30.70 14.83
N ASP A 477 -20.20 31.47 15.76
CA ASP A 477 -19.50 32.31 16.73
C ASP A 477 -18.71 31.56 17.82
N ASN A 478 -18.83 30.23 17.86
CA ASN A 478 -18.12 29.35 18.79
C ASN A 478 -16.81 28.77 18.22
N ALA A 479 -16.38 29.24 17.04
CA ALA A 479 -15.15 28.79 16.42
C ALA A 479 -13.92 29.26 17.21
N ALA A 480 -12.91 28.39 17.24
CA ALA A 480 -11.63 28.64 17.87
C ALA A 480 -10.50 28.05 17.03
N ALA A 481 -9.30 28.54 17.23
CA ALA A 481 -8.10 28.01 16.59
C ALA A 481 -6.90 28.12 17.54
N ILE A 482 -5.94 27.23 17.38
CA ILE A 482 -4.65 27.31 18.05
C ILE A 482 -3.57 27.15 16.99
N ASP A 483 -2.65 28.09 16.89
CA ASP A 483 -1.46 27.97 16.04
C ASP A 483 -0.18 28.16 16.86
N VAL A 484 0.95 28.24 16.18
CA VAL A 484 2.25 28.46 16.83
C VAL A 484 2.38 29.81 17.54
N GLN A 485 1.47 30.76 17.32
CA GLN A 485 1.45 32.06 18.00
C GLN A 485 0.58 32.02 19.26
N GLY A 486 -0.50 31.24 19.28
CA GLY A 486 -1.32 31.04 20.47
C GLY A 486 -2.77 30.65 20.16
N PHE A 487 -3.66 30.93 21.11
CA PHE A 487 -5.09 30.67 21.02
C PHE A 487 -5.85 31.87 20.44
N TRP A 488 -6.75 31.57 19.51
CA TRP A 488 -7.60 32.51 18.81
C TRP A 488 -9.08 32.10 18.96
N TRP A 489 -9.97 33.08 19.05
CA TRP A 489 -11.41 32.84 19.17
C TRP A 489 -12.24 33.94 18.52
N ILE A 490 -13.50 33.64 18.26
CA ILE A 490 -14.50 34.61 17.81
C ILE A 490 -15.28 35.15 19.02
N GLU A 491 -15.56 36.45 19.01
CA GLU A 491 -16.56 37.09 19.85
C GLU A 491 -17.67 37.70 19.00
N SER A 492 -18.92 37.32 19.28
CA SER A 492 -20.11 37.96 18.70
C SER A 492 -20.24 39.40 19.18
N LYS A 493 -20.57 40.31 18.26
CA LYS A 493 -20.87 41.71 18.60
C LYS A 493 -22.36 41.87 18.88
N THR A 494 -22.70 42.72 19.85
CA THR A 494 -24.09 42.99 20.28
C THR A 494 -25.02 43.43 19.14
N PHE A 495 -24.48 44.09 18.11
CA PHE A 495 -25.24 44.60 16.95
C PHE A 495 -25.01 43.81 15.66
N GLY A 496 -24.64 42.54 15.77
CA GLY A 496 -24.35 41.68 14.62
C GLY A 496 -22.90 41.77 14.14
N GLY A 497 -22.49 40.73 13.44
CA GLY A 497 -21.10 40.49 13.06
C GLY A 497 -20.25 39.94 14.21
N TYR A 498 -18.95 39.84 13.95
CA TYR A 498 -18.02 39.19 14.85
C TYR A 498 -16.69 39.96 14.94
N GLN A 499 -15.90 39.64 15.96
CA GLN A 499 -14.52 40.06 16.11
C GLN A 499 -13.65 38.84 16.36
N ILE A 500 -12.50 38.76 15.67
CA ILE A 500 -11.46 37.79 15.95
C ILE A 500 -10.57 38.34 17.07
N ARG A 501 -10.30 37.51 18.08
CA ARG A 501 -9.40 37.79 19.19
C ARG A 501 -8.23 36.81 19.19
N GLY A 502 -7.09 37.24 19.76
CA GLY A 502 -5.87 36.45 19.84
C GLY A 502 -4.67 37.13 19.16
N PRO A 503 -3.48 36.49 19.16
CA PRO A 503 -3.22 35.21 19.82
C PRO A 503 -3.04 35.42 21.33
N LEU A 504 -3.77 34.66 22.15
CA LEU A 504 -3.46 34.50 23.57
C LEU A 504 -2.35 33.47 23.70
N LYS A 505 -1.19 33.87 24.25
CA LYS A 505 -0.07 32.95 24.47
C LYS A 505 -0.48 31.86 25.46
N LEU A 506 -0.34 30.61 25.02
CA LEU A 506 -0.61 29.44 25.84
C LEU A 506 0.65 29.05 26.66
N PRO A 507 0.47 28.48 27.87
CA PRO A 507 1.57 28.11 28.76
C PRO A 507 2.47 27.01 28.19
#